data_AF-A0A3N4I1J9-F1
#
_entry.id   AF-A0A3N4I1J9-F1
#
_cell.length_a   1.000
_cell.length_b   1.000
_cell.length_c   1.000
_cell.angle_alpha   90.00
_cell.angle_beta   90.00
_cell.angle_gamma   90.00
#
_symmetry.space_group_name_H-M   'P 1'
#
loop_
_entity.id
_entity.type
_entity.pdbx_description
1 polymer ?
#
loop_
_entity_poly.entity_id
_entity_poly.type
_entity_poly.pdbx_seq_one_letter_code
_entity_poly.pdbx_strand_id
1 'polypeptide(L)'
;MKLTINILALFLATLITTALAGGFKASCEVQKATFVQHRIPDPDRYWMELPCRSRNGKMNLSAINLNSCFGNSGGRLVWPGSNFLGSCQDVSTRVSGEKVVMSARCQKAGVLQGGRTEIDLNFHVTNIDGFPVCDR
;
A
#
# COMPACT_ATOMS: atom_id res chain seq x y z
N MET A 1 35.54 43.47 -8.61
CA MET A 1 35.18 42.19 -9.26
C MET A 1 34.20 41.48 -8.33
N LYS A 2 32.89 41.49 -8.62
CA LYS A 2 31.85 40.83 -7.81
C LYS A 2 31.44 39.54 -8.51
N LEU A 3 31.72 38.40 -7.89
CA LEU A 3 31.31 37.08 -8.35
C LEU A 3 29.93 36.78 -7.75
N THR A 4 28.87 36.93 -8.52
CA THR A 4 27.52 36.50 -8.14
C THR A 4 27.35 35.03 -8.49
N ILE A 5 27.35 34.17 -7.47
CA ILE A 5 27.04 32.75 -7.62
C ILE A 5 25.51 32.60 -7.63
N ASN A 6 24.94 32.35 -8.80
CA ASN A 6 23.55 31.94 -8.94
C ASN A 6 23.44 30.47 -8.49
N ILE A 7 22.99 30.25 -7.25
CA ILE A 7 22.65 28.91 -6.76
C ILE A 7 21.31 28.53 -7.37
N LEU A 8 21.36 27.89 -8.54
CA LEU A 8 20.23 27.18 -9.13
C LEU A 8 19.97 25.95 -8.24
N ALA A 9 19.07 26.08 -7.27
CA ALA A 9 18.63 24.97 -6.44
C ALA A 9 17.84 23.99 -7.32
N LEU A 10 18.54 22.99 -7.84
CA LEU A 10 17.95 21.84 -8.52
C LEU A 10 17.16 21.05 -7.45
N PHE A 11 15.85 21.24 -7.39
CA PHE A 11 14.95 20.42 -6.58
C PHE A 11 14.93 19.01 -7.17
N LEU A 12 15.93 18.21 -6.80
CA LEU A 12 15.93 16.78 -7.01
C LEU A 12 14.85 16.22 -6.08
N ALA A 13 13.66 15.95 -6.62
CA ALA A 13 12.62 15.22 -5.91
C ALA A 13 13.15 13.81 -5.68
N THR A 14 13.85 13.60 -4.58
CA THR A 14 14.24 12.29 -4.10
C THR A 14 12.93 11.54 -3.84
N LEU A 15 12.61 10.59 -4.71
CA LEU A 15 11.74 9.47 -4.37
C LEU A 15 12.46 8.76 -3.22
N ILE A 16 12.21 9.21 -1.99
CA ILE A 16 12.65 8.50 -0.80
C ILE A 16 11.96 7.15 -0.93
N THR A 17 12.73 6.11 -1.21
CA THR A 17 12.24 4.73 -1.24
C THR A 17 11.46 4.53 0.05
N THR A 18 10.16 4.29 -0.11
CA THR A 18 9.12 4.41 0.90
C THR A 18 9.40 3.47 2.08
N ALA A 19 10.02 2.33 1.77
CA ALA A 19 10.58 1.37 2.72
C ALA A 19 11.61 1.94 3.72
N LEU A 20 12.52 2.83 3.28
CA LEU A 20 13.61 3.38 4.11
C LEU A 20 13.11 4.44 5.11
N ALA A 21 11.91 4.98 4.90
CA ALA A 21 11.26 5.93 5.80
C ALA A 21 10.16 5.29 6.69
N GLY A 22 10.05 3.95 6.72
CA GLY A 22 9.04 3.21 7.49
C GLY A 22 7.68 3.02 6.78
N GLY A 23 7.65 3.23 5.45
CA GLY A 23 6.46 3.08 4.61
C GLY A 23 5.35 4.09 4.94
N PHE A 24 4.16 3.88 4.37
CA PHE A 24 2.98 4.68 4.76
C PHE A 24 2.67 4.56 6.26
N LYS A 25 2.99 3.44 6.94
CA LYS A 25 2.81 3.25 8.39
C LYS A 25 3.45 4.37 9.21
N ALA A 26 4.59 4.92 8.78
CA ALA A 26 5.25 6.01 9.50
C ALA A 26 4.40 7.29 9.60
N SER A 27 3.41 7.46 8.72
CA SER A 27 2.56 8.64 8.64
C SER A 27 1.06 8.32 8.63
N CYS A 28 0.67 7.06 8.82
CA CYS A 28 -0.71 6.62 8.90
C CYS A 28 -0.97 5.79 10.16
N GLU A 29 -2.17 5.92 10.72
CA GLU A 29 -2.59 5.21 11.93
C GLU A 29 -3.13 3.81 11.58
N VAL A 30 -2.23 2.91 11.18
CA VAL A 30 -2.57 1.55 10.71
C VAL A 30 -3.31 0.71 11.75
N GLN A 31 -3.18 1.03 13.04
CA GLN A 31 -3.94 0.38 14.12
C GLN A 31 -5.43 0.74 14.10
N LYS A 32 -5.82 1.83 13.43
CA LYS A 32 -7.20 2.25 13.22
C LYS A 32 -7.73 1.87 11.84
N ALA A 33 -6.98 1.07 11.08
CA ALA A 33 -7.37 0.68 9.74
C ALA A 33 -8.63 -0.20 9.78
N THR A 34 -9.63 0.16 8.97
CA THR A 34 -10.80 -0.68 8.71
C THR A 34 -10.65 -1.29 7.33
N PHE A 35 -10.82 -2.60 7.23
CA PHE A 35 -10.83 -3.30 5.96
C PHE A 35 -12.27 -3.50 5.53
N VAL A 36 -12.68 -2.74 4.52
CA VAL A 36 -14.06 -2.73 4.04
C VAL A 36 -14.15 -3.55 2.76
N GLN A 37 -14.72 -4.74 2.89
CA GLN A 37 -15.43 -5.37 1.77
C GLN A 37 -16.84 -4.76 1.80
N HIS A 38 -17.11 -3.76 0.96
CA HIS A 38 -18.37 -3.03 1.05
C HIS A 38 -19.57 -3.98 0.90
N ARG A 39 -20.63 -3.64 1.62
CA ARG A 39 -21.96 -4.27 1.68
C ARG A 39 -22.75 -4.24 0.36
N ILE A 40 -22.12 -3.81 -0.73
CA ILE A 40 -22.60 -3.88 -2.11
C ILE A 40 -21.66 -4.87 -2.81
N PRO A 41 -22.16 -5.92 -3.48
CA PRO A 41 -21.32 -6.97 -4.05
C PRO A 41 -20.52 -6.42 -5.23
N ASP A 42 -19.45 -5.71 -4.93
CA ASP A 42 -18.36 -5.42 -5.85
C ASP A 42 -17.21 -6.36 -5.44
N PRO A 43 -17.09 -7.53 -6.10
CA PRO A 43 -16.08 -8.52 -5.76
C PRO A 43 -14.65 -8.03 -6.03
N ASP A 44 -14.48 -6.86 -6.65
CA ASP A 44 -13.18 -6.33 -7.06
C ASP A 44 -12.63 -5.28 -6.07
N ARG A 45 -13.26 -5.10 -4.91
CA ARG A 45 -12.88 -4.07 -3.93
C ARG A 45 -12.39 -4.66 -2.62
N TYR A 46 -11.11 -4.44 -2.32
CA TYR A 46 -10.53 -4.63 -0.99
C TYR A 46 -10.00 -3.27 -0.49
N TRP A 47 -10.87 -2.51 0.17
CA TRP A 47 -10.52 -1.18 0.68
C TRP A 47 -9.87 -1.27 2.04
N MET A 48 -8.75 -0.58 2.19
CA MET A 48 -8.15 -0.24 3.47
C MET A 48 -8.43 1.23 3.74
N GLU A 49 -9.30 1.50 4.72
CA GLU A 49 -9.62 2.85 5.19
C GLU A 49 -8.83 3.14 6.46
N LEU A 50 -8.09 4.25 6.50
CA LEU A 50 -7.28 4.62 7.66
C LEU A 50 -6.97 6.12 7.71
N PRO A 51 -6.73 6.68 8.91
CA PRO A 51 -6.22 8.04 9.04
C PRO A 51 -4.76 8.14 8.58
N CYS A 52 -4.45 9.10 7.71
CA CYS A 52 -3.11 9.41 7.24
C CYS A 52 -2.80 10.90 7.44
N ARG A 53 -1.56 11.22 7.85
CA ARG A 53 -1.11 12.58 8.10
C ARG A 53 -0.79 13.28 6.78
N SER A 54 -1.34 14.47 6.58
CA SER A 54 -1.02 15.33 5.45
C SER A 54 0.24 16.17 5.70
N ARG A 55 0.72 16.89 4.68
CA ARG A 55 1.90 17.75 4.77
C ARG A 55 1.72 18.91 5.75
N ASN A 56 0.48 19.33 6.03
CA ASN A 56 0.19 20.35 7.04
C ASN A 56 0.01 19.77 8.45
N GLY A 57 0.24 18.47 8.63
CA GLY A 57 0.15 17.78 9.92
C GLY A 57 -1.26 17.32 10.31
N LYS A 58 -2.31 17.65 9.55
CA LYS A 58 -3.67 17.17 9.81
C LYS A 58 -3.82 15.68 9.50
N MET A 59 -4.65 14.98 10.27
CA MET A 59 -5.03 13.60 9.97
C MET A 59 -6.25 13.58 9.05
N ASN A 60 -6.12 12.97 7.88
CA ASN A 60 -7.19 12.77 6.92
C ASN A 60 -7.62 11.30 6.94
N LEU A 61 -8.91 11.02 7.18
CA LEU A 61 -9.46 9.68 6.93
C LEU A 61 -9.56 9.47 5.42
N SER A 62 -8.89 8.45 4.92
CA SER A 62 -8.79 8.15 3.48
C SER A 62 -8.76 6.66 3.23
N ALA A 63 -8.87 6.26 1.97
CA ALA A 63 -9.04 4.87 1.56
C ALA A 63 -8.16 4.52 0.36
N ILE A 64 -7.69 3.27 0.31
CA ILE A 64 -6.97 2.71 -0.84
C ILE A 64 -7.54 1.34 -1.21
N ASN A 65 -7.75 1.09 -2.51
CA ASN A 65 -8.13 -0.22 -3.00
C ASN A 65 -6.88 -1.06 -3.25
N LEU A 66 -6.60 -2.02 -2.38
CA LEU A 66 -5.41 -2.86 -2.56
C LEU A 66 -5.59 -3.83 -3.74
N ASN A 67 -6.83 -4.13 -4.16
CA ASN A 67 -7.07 -4.98 -5.33
C ASN A 67 -6.59 -4.32 -6.63
N SER A 68 -6.49 -2.99 -6.70
CA SER A 68 -5.90 -2.31 -7.86
C SER A 68 -4.37 -2.26 -7.86
N CYS A 69 -3.72 -2.78 -6.83
CA CYS A 69 -2.27 -2.64 -6.63
C CYS A 69 -1.50 -3.94 -6.62
N PHE A 70 -2.18 -5.03 -6.24
CA PHE A 70 -1.57 -6.34 -6.09
C PHE A 70 -2.28 -7.32 -7.01
N GLY A 71 -1.48 -8.23 -7.58
CA GLY A 71 -1.96 -9.33 -8.40
C GLY A 71 -1.61 -10.68 -7.78
N ASN A 72 -2.02 -11.74 -8.48
CA ASN A 72 -1.55 -13.09 -8.23
C ASN A 72 -0.68 -13.55 -9.40
N SER A 73 0.55 -13.97 -9.12
CA SER A 73 1.42 -14.64 -10.09
C SER A 73 1.93 -15.95 -9.50
N GLY A 74 1.61 -17.06 -10.16
CA GLY A 74 2.07 -18.39 -9.75
C GLY A 74 1.63 -18.83 -8.34
N GLY A 75 0.50 -18.33 -7.84
CA GLY A 75 0.01 -18.60 -6.48
C GLY A 75 0.61 -17.71 -5.41
N ARG A 76 1.20 -16.57 -5.77
CA ARG A 76 1.82 -15.60 -4.85
C ARG A 76 1.27 -14.20 -5.10
N LEU A 77 1.10 -13.45 -4.01
CA LEU A 77 0.81 -12.01 -4.08
C LEU A 77 2.03 -11.31 -4.67
N VAL A 78 1.79 -10.44 -5.65
CA VAL A 78 2.85 -9.69 -6.33
C VAL A 78 2.50 -8.22 -6.47
N TRP A 79 3.54 -7.40 -6.45
CA TRP A 79 3.51 -6.00 -6.83
C TRP A 79 4.60 -5.74 -7.89
N PRO A 80 4.36 -4.85 -8.87
CA PRO A 80 3.06 -4.28 -9.19
C PRO A 80 2.13 -5.36 -9.75
N GLY A 81 0.83 -5.15 -9.61
CA GLY A 81 -0.18 -6.05 -10.16
C GLY A 81 -1.59 -5.47 -10.00
N SER A 82 -2.57 -6.26 -10.40
CA SER A 82 -3.98 -5.90 -10.23
C SER A 82 -4.83 -7.16 -10.11
N ASN A 83 -5.99 -7.02 -9.48
CA ASN A 83 -7.03 -8.02 -9.37
C ASN A 83 -6.60 -9.33 -8.70
N PHE A 84 -5.89 -9.25 -7.57
CA PHE A 84 -5.58 -10.46 -6.79
C PHE A 84 -6.86 -11.16 -6.29
N LEU A 85 -7.94 -10.43 -6.00
CA LEU A 85 -9.23 -11.01 -5.56
C LEU A 85 -9.83 -11.98 -6.58
N GLY A 86 -9.57 -11.80 -7.88
CA GLY A 86 -10.03 -12.73 -8.91
C GLY A 86 -9.48 -14.15 -8.79
N SER A 87 -8.41 -14.35 -8.02
CA SER A 87 -7.78 -15.68 -7.86
C SER A 87 -7.18 -15.93 -6.48
N CYS A 88 -7.48 -15.08 -5.49
CA CYS A 88 -7.06 -15.24 -4.11
C CYS A 88 -8.24 -15.11 -3.15
N GLN A 89 -8.15 -15.77 -2.01
CA GLN A 89 -9.19 -15.87 -0.99
C GLN A 89 -8.58 -15.74 0.42
N ASP A 90 -9.46 -15.62 1.42
CA ASP A 90 -9.10 -15.47 2.84
C ASP A 90 -8.09 -14.34 3.09
N VAL A 91 -8.35 -13.19 2.48
CA VAL A 91 -7.48 -12.03 2.57
C VAL A 91 -7.55 -11.48 3.99
N SER A 92 -6.39 -11.28 4.61
CA SER A 92 -6.29 -10.64 5.91
C SER A 92 -5.06 -9.75 5.97
N THR A 93 -5.19 -8.59 6.61
CA THR A 93 -4.07 -7.70 6.86
C THR A 93 -3.79 -7.64 8.36
N ARG A 94 -2.52 -7.67 8.75
CA ARG A 94 -2.07 -7.62 10.14
C ARG A 94 -0.91 -6.67 10.31
N VAL A 95 -0.85 -6.01 11.47
CA VAL A 95 0.32 -5.21 11.87
C VAL A 95 1.22 -6.09 12.72
N SER A 96 2.52 -6.14 12.41
CA SER A 96 3.50 -6.95 13.14
C SER A 96 4.80 -6.16 13.30
N GLY A 97 4.97 -5.55 14.47
CA GLY A 97 6.05 -4.59 14.71
C GLY A 97 5.98 -3.43 13.71
N GLU A 98 7.05 -3.27 12.92
CA GLU A 98 7.13 -2.23 11.88
C GLU A 98 6.50 -2.62 10.54
N LYS A 99 5.97 -3.83 10.40
CA LYS A 99 5.40 -4.32 9.14
C LYS A 99 3.88 -4.21 9.11
N VAL A 100 3.35 -3.96 7.92
CA VAL A 100 1.91 -4.09 7.64
C VAL A 100 1.74 -5.18 6.59
N VAL A 101 1.43 -6.39 7.04
CA VAL A 101 1.48 -7.58 6.19
C VAL A 101 0.07 -7.94 5.71
N MET A 102 -0.14 -7.91 4.40
CA MET A 102 -1.31 -8.50 3.76
C MET A 102 -1.00 -9.96 3.41
N SER A 103 -1.93 -10.86 3.71
CA SER A 103 -1.81 -12.28 3.40
C SER A 103 -3.08 -12.81 2.75
N ALA A 104 -2.93 -13.79 1.87
CA ALA A 104 -4.04 -14.47 1.19
C ALA A 104 -3.66 -15.90 0.79
N ARG A 105 -4.65 -16.75 0.51
CA ARG A 105 -4.44 -18.00 -0.24
C ARG A 105 -4.72 -17.74 -1.71
N CYS A 106 -3.77 -18.03 -2.59
CA CYS A 106 -3.88 -17.69 -4.01
C CYS A 106 -3.86 -18.94 -4.88
N GLN A 107 -4.49 -18.88 -6.05
CA GLN A 107 -4.51 -19.98 -7.00
C GLN A 107 -3.22 -20.06 -7.82
N LYS A 108 -2.78 -21.28 -8.11
CA LYS A 108 -1.75 -21.58 -9.11
C LYS A 108 -2.35 -22.53 -10.13
N ALA A 109 -2.32 -22.15 -11.42
CA ALA A 109 -2.98 -22.90 -12.49
C ALA A 109 -4.45 -23.24 -12.18
N GLY A 110 -5.20 -22.27 -11.64
CA GLY A 110 -6.62 -22.41 -11.29
C GLY A 110 -6.91 -23.18 -9.99
N VAL A 111 -5.89 -23.73 -9.32
CA VAL A 111 -6.06 -24.50 -8.08
C VAL A 111 -5.67 -23.65 -6.87
N LEU A 112 -6.58 -23.47 -5.91
CA LEU A 112 -6.29 -22.74 -4.66
C LEU A 112 -5.21 -23.47 -3.87
N GLN A 113 -4.13 -22.77 -3.54
CA GLN A 113 -3.02 -23.35 -2.80
C GLN A 113 -3.37 -23.46 -1.30
N GLY A 114 -2.84 -24.49 -0.63
CA GLY A 114 -3.03 -24.68 0.81
C GLY A 114 -2.30 -23.63 1.66
N GLY A 115 -1.17 -23.11 1.17
CA GLY A 115 -0.36 -22.11 1.86
C GLY A 115 -0.86 -20.68 1.67
N ARG A 116 -0.57 -19.82 2.65
CA ARG A 116 -0.75 -18.36 2.52
C ARG A 116 0.50 -17.74 1.90
N THR A 117 0.30 -16.78 1.02
CA THR A 117 1.34 -15.86 0.55
C THR A 117 1.19 -14.55 1.31
N GLU A 118 2.30 -13.86 1.54
CA GLU A 118 2.35 -12.60 2.28
C GLU A 118 3.06 -11.52 1.47
N ILE A 119 2.65 -10.28 1.65
CA ILE A 119 3.34 -9.10 1.13
C ILE A 119 3.29 -8.00 2.19
N ASP A 120 4.40 -7.30 2.39
CA ASP A 120 4.48 -6.17 3.31
C ASP A 120 4.13 -4.88 2.56
N LEU A 121 3.00 -4.29 2.93
CA LEU A 121 2.42 -3.11 2.28
C LEU A 121 3.31 -1.88 2.42
N ASN A 122 4.20 -1.83 3.42
CA ASN A 122 5.11 -0.69 3.59
C ASN A 122 6.12 -0.51 2.44
N PHE A 123 6.36 -1.56 1.64
CA PHE A 123 7.24 -1.47 0.46
C PHE A 123 6.54 -0.95 -0.80
N HIS A 124 5.22 -0.84 -0.77
CA HIS A 124 4.42 -0.68 -2.00
C HIS A 124 3.27 0.33 -1.85
N VAL A 125 3.06 0.84 -0.64
CA VAL A 125 2.03 1.83 -0.31
C VAL A 125 2.69 3.01 0.37
N THR A 126 2.34 4.20 -0.10
CA THR A 126 2.85 5.47 0.36
C THR A 126 1.74 6.40 0.71
N ASN A 127 1.97 7.26 1.69
CA ASN A 127 1.08 8.36 1.99
C ASN A 127 1.51 9.62 1.22
N ILE A 128 0.65 10.10 0.31
CA ILE A 128 0.80 11.38 -0.35
C ILE A 128 -0.21 12.36 0.24
N ASP A 129 0.27 13.28 1.07
CA ASP A 129 -0.52 14.39 1.62
C ASP A 129 -1.82 13.97 2.33
N GLY A 130 -1.76 12.85 3.06
CA GLY A 130 -2.89 12.28 3.79
C GLY A 130 -3.73 11.29 2.98
N PHE A 131 -3.26 10.90 1.78
CA PHE A 131 -3.89 9.91 0.92
C PHE A 131 -2.95 8.72 0.67
N PRO A 132 -3.27 7.51 1.17
CA PRO A 132 -2.53 6.31 0.84
C PRO A 132 -2.72 5.99 -0.65
N VAL A 133 -1.62 5.76 -1.35
CA VAL A 133 -1.57 5.38 -2.76
C VAL A 133 -0.57 4.25 -2.95
N CYS A 134 -0.75 3.47 -4.00
CA CYS A 134 0.22 2.46 -4.37
C CYS A 134 1.37 3.10 -5.13
N ASP A 135 2.57 2.64 -4.81
CA ASP A 135 3.77 3.07 -5.51
C ASP A 135 3.64 2.70 -7.00
N ARG A 136 4.22 3.55 -7.86
CA ARG A 136 4.21 3.39 -9.32
C ARG A 136 5.62 3.32 -9.86
#